data_AF-A0AAF0RY14-F1
#
_entry.id   AF-A0AAF0RY14-F1
#
_cell.length_a   1.000
_cell.length_b   1.000
_cell.length_c   1.000
_cell.angle_alpha   90.00
_cell.angle_beta   90.00
_cell.angle_gamma   90.00
#
_symmetry.space_group_name_H-M   'P 1'
#
loop_
_entity.id
_entity.type
_entity.pdbx_description
1 polymer ?
#
loop_
_entity_poly.entity_id
_entity_poly.type
_entity_poly.pdbx_seq_one_letter_code
_entity_poly.pdbx_strand_id
1 'polypeptide(L)'
;MSAQLTLPQAYALLLLRPDGKLAVSSQTFDPGVAGAVLGDLALRGVLQFDGRKVIPAKSAPVGDPVIDGMKEQIDLAPAPRRPSSWVSRNANGALREGVLAGLVGRGLVTRQEHRVLGIFPSARWPERDAGPAKLLRGEIGDVLHLGAAPSPFQVALIGLLEATGTLRGQFGKVDRQHVKALTDGDWVAGAVKSVVQSRQTAATAGGGAAGG
;
A
#
# COMPACT_ATOMS: atom_id res chain seq x y z
N MET A 1 14.20 -7.49 -10.26
CA MET A 1 15.13 -6.89 -9.25
C MET A 1 14.42 -5.93 -8.29
N SER A 2 13.08 -5.82 -8.34
CA SER A 2 12.22 -5.19 -7.34
C SER A 2 12.27 -5.80 -5.93
N ALA A 3 12.95 -6.94 -5.76
CA ALA A 3 13.09 -7.70 -4.51
C ALA A 3 13.69 -6.93 -3.32
N GLN A 4 14.20 -5.71 -3.52
CA GLN A 4 14.67 -4.88 -2.41
C GLN A 4 13.59 -3.95 -1.84
N LEU A 5 12.57 -3.55 -2.60
CA LEU A 5 11.53 -2.63 -2.09
C LEU A 5 10.56 -3.36 -1.19
N THR A 6 10.15 -2.70 -0.11
CA THR A 6 8.96 -3.14 0.62
C THR A 6 7.70 -2.79 -0.18
N LEU A 7 6.61 -3.51 0.04
CA LEU A 7 5.31 -3.25 -0.58
C LEU A 7 4.83 -1.82 -0.38
N PRO A 8 4.91 -1.20 0.83
CA PRO A 8 4.59 0.22 0.99
C PRO A 8 5.50 1.15 0.17
N GLN A 9 6.80 0.84 0.07
CA GLN A 9 7.73 1.62 -0.74
C GLN A 9 7.41 1.52 -2.24
N ALA A 10 7.13 0.32 -2.76
CA ALA A 10 6.75 0.13 -4.15
C ALA A 10 5.42 0.80 -4.49
N TYR A 11 4.42 0.68 -3.61
CA TYR A 11 3.15 1.40 -3.74
C TYR A 11 3.36 2.92 -3.76
N ALA A 12 4.14 3.45 -2.82
CA ALA A 12 4.45 4.86 -2.75
C ALA A 12 5.20 5.35 -4.00
N LEU A 13 6.23 4.62 -4.43
CA LEU A 13 7.04 4.96 -5.60
C LEU A 13 6.20 4.99 -6.88
N LEU A 14 5.29 4.02 -7.07
CA LEU A 14 4.40 4.02 -8.22
C LEU A 14 3.43 5.20 -8.21
N LEU A 15 3.02 5.69 -7.03
CA LEU A 15 2.08 6.80 -6.89
C LEU A 15 2.75 8.16 -6.66
N LEU A 16 4.07 8.24 -6.78
CA LEU A 16 4.78 9.51 -6.91
C LEU A 16 4.84 9.92 -8.39
N ARG A 17 4.56 11.19 -8.64
CA ARG A 17 4.83 11.84 -9.91
C ARG A 17 6.31 12.24 -9.96
N PRO A 18 6.90 12.42 -11.16
CA PRO A 18 8.30 12.85 -11.28
C PRO A 18 8.59 14.18 -10.55
N ASP A 19 7.61 15.09 -10.46
CA ASP A 19 7.72 16.36 -9.73
C ASP A 19 7.63 16.23 -8.20
N GLY A 20 7.54 14.99 -7.69
CA GLY A 20 7.53 14.66 -6.27
C GLY A 20 6.19 14.82 -5.57
N LYS A 21 5.11 15.07 -6.31
CA LYS A 21 3.75 15.09 -5.76
C LYS A 21 3.14 13.70 -5.79
N LEU A 22 2.21 13.46 -4.88
CA LEU A 22 1.34 12.28 -4.96
C LEU A 22 0.46 12.36 -6.21
N ALA A 23 0.32 11.24 -6.91
CA ALA A 23 -0.58 11.09 -8.05
C ALA A 23 -2.06 11.03 -7.62
N VAL A 24 -2.33 10.81 -6.33
CA VAL A 24 -3.67 10.72 -5.73
C VAL A 24 -3.74 11.55 -4.44
N SER A 25 -4.95 11.78 -3.93
CA SER A 25 -5.13 12.46 -2.64
C SER A 25 -4.58 11.63 -1.47
N SER A 26 -4.20 12.28 -0.37
CA SER A 26 -3.79 11.61 0.87
C SER A 26 -4.86 10.65 1.40
N GLN A 27 -6.15 10.98 1.22
CA GLN A 27 -7.27 10.11 1.60
C GLN A 27 -7.31 8.78 0.84
N THR A 28 -6.67 8.69 -0.34
CA THR A 28 -6.47 7.43 -1.07
C THR A 28 -5.10 6.83 -0.81
N PHE A 29 -4.07 7.68 -0.73
CA PHE A 29 -2.69 7.25 -0.54
C PHE A 29 -2.47 6.60 0.83
N ASP A 30 -2.89 7.24 1.91
CA ASP A 30 -2.56 6.83 3.28
C ASP A 30 -3.16 5.47 3.67
N PRO A 31 -4.45 5.17 3.37
CA PRO A 31 -4.97 3.82 3.57
C PRO A 31 -4.28 2.76 2.70
N GLY A 32 -3.85 3.13 1.49
CA GLY A 32 -3.10 2.25 0.61
C GLY A 32 -1.73 1.90 1.18
N VAL A 33 -1.00 2.89 1.73
CA VAL A 33 0.27 2.65 2.42
C VAL A 33 0.09 1.78 3.66
N ALA A 34 -0.90 2.07 4.50
CA ALA A 34 -1.18 1.25 5.68
C ALA A 34 -1.55 -0.19 5.32
N GLY A 35 -2.35 -0.36 4.26
CA GLY A 35 -2.66 -1.66 3.68
C GLY A 35 -1.44 -2.40 3.13
N ALA A 36 -0.53 -1.66 2.49
CA ALA A 36 0.72 -2.21 1.97
C ALA A 36 1.63 -2.73 3.08
N VAL A 37 1.70 -2.06 4.23
CA VAL A 37 2.47 -2.53 5.39
C VAL A 37 1.91 -3.88 5.89
N LEU A 38 0.59 -4.02 6.03
CA LEU A 38 -0.04 -5.30 6.38
C LEU A 38 0.22 -6.39 5.33
N GLY A 39 0.18 -6.01 4.04
CA GLY A 39 0.53 -6.90 2.93
C GLY A 39 1.97 -7.40 3.04
N ASP A 40 2.92 -6.52 3.32
CA ASP A 40 4.34 -6.87 3.45
C ASP A 40 4.58 -7.79 4.66
N LEU A 41 3.95 -7.51 5.80
CA LEU A 41 3.98 -8.38 6.99
C LEU A 41 3.44 -9.78 6.69
N ALA A 42 2.34 -9.87 5.95
CA ALA A 42 1.76 -11.16 5.56
C ALA A 42 2.66 -11.91 4.57
N LEU A 43 3.23 -11.23 3.56
CA LEU A 43 4.16 -11.83 2.60
C LEU A 43 5.42 -12.40 3.28
N ARG A 44 5.86 -11.78 4.38
CA ARG A 44 6.99 -12.26 5.19
C ARG A 44 6.62 -13.35 6.19
N GLY A 45 5.34 -13.73 6.28
CA GLY A 45 4.86 -14.74 7.22
C GLY A 45 4.90 -14.30 8.69
N VAL A 46 5.10 -13.00 8.97
CA VAL A 46 5.12 -12.46 10.34
C VAL A 46 3.72 -12.13 10.87
N LEU A 47 2.71 -12.31 10.01
CA LEU A 47 1.31 -12.10 10.31
C LEU A 47 0.46 -13.16 9.59
N GLN A 48 -0.58 -13.64 10.26
CA GLN A 48 -1.58 -14.55 9.70
C GLN A 48 -2.98 -13.96 9.79
N PHE A 49 -3.91 -14.53 9.02
CA PHE A 49 -5.32 -14.19 9.08
C PHE A 49 -6.13 -15.41 9.49
N ASP A 50 -6.97 -15.28 10.53
CA ASP A 50 -7.93 -16.33 10.94
C ASP A 50 -9.20 -16.34 10.07
N GLY A 51 -9.14 -15.73 8.89
CA GLY A 51 -10.27 -15.45 8.00
C GLY A 51 -11.03 -14.15 8.31
N ARG A 52 -10.83 -13.52 9.49
CA ARG A 52 -11.49 -12.24 9.85
C ARG A 52 -10.57 -11.22 10.49
N LYS A 53 -9.56 -11.66 11.23
CA LYS A 53 -8.70 -10.86 12.08
C LYS A 53 -7.24 -11.15 11.77
N VAL A 54 -6.42 -10.15 12.08
CA VAL A 54 -4.97 -10.23 12.08
C VAL A 54 -4.52 -10.97 13.33
N ILE A 55 -3.73 -12.01 13.14
CA ILE A 55 -3.06 -12.78 14.20
C ILE A 55 -1.55 -12.58 14.06
N PRO A 56 -0.85 -12.07 15.08
CA PRO A 56 0.60 -11.95 15.02
C PRO A 56 1.27 -13.32 15.05
N ALA A 57 2.33 -13.47 14.26
CA ALA A 57 3.28 -14.58 14.42
C ALA A 57 4.51 -14.09 15.20
N LYS A 58 5.16 -15.00 15.94
CA LYS A 58 6.47 -14.73 16.52
C LYS A 58 7.49 -14.64 15.41
N SER A 59 8.19 -13.51 15.32
CA SER A 59 9.26 -13.29 14.35
C SER A 59 10.31 -12.35 14.94
N ALA A 60 11.52 -12.39 14.40
CA ALA A 60 12.46 -11.30 14.57
C ALA A 60 11.93 -10.03 13.88
N PRO A 61 12.44 -8.84 14.24
CA PRO A 61 12.20 -7.62 13.49
C PRO A 61 12.57 -7.79 12.02
N VAL A 62 11.79 -7.16 11.14
CA VAL A 62 11.96 -7.18 9.69
C VAL A 62 13.14 -6.29 9.27
N GLY A 63 13.48 -5.27 10.06
CA GLY A 63 14.57 -4.33 9.80
C GLY A 63 14.14 -3.09 8.99
N ASP A 64 12.84 -2.92 8.73
CA ASP A 64 12.28 -1.69 8.18
C ASP A 64 11.45 -1.00 9.28
N PRO A 65 11.81 0.23 9.71
CA PRO A 65 11.16 0.88 10.85
C PRO A 65 9.66 1.09 10.71
N VAL A 66 9.15 1.26 9.48
CA VAL A 66 7.71 1.44 9.24
C VAL A 66 6.98 0.11 9.46
N ILE A 67 7.55 -0.96 8.92
CA ILE A 67 7.00 -2.31 9.05
C ILE A 67 7.06 -2.77 10.51
N ASP A 68 8.22 -2.60 11.15
CA ASP A 68 8.45 -2.99 12.53
C ASP A 68 7.57 -2.19 13.49
N GLY A 69 7.36 -0.89 13.23
CA GLY A 69 6.44 -0.06 14.03
C GLY A 69 4.99 -0.53 13.97
N MET A 70 4.47 -0.93 12.80
CA MET A 70 3.12 -1.50 12.72
C MET A 70 3.06 -2.89 13.35
N LYS A 71 4.10 -3.71 13.19
CA LYS A 71 4.19 -5.04 13.82
C LYS A 71 4.13 -4.93 15.35
N GLU A 72 4.88 -4.00 15.93
CA GLU A 72 4.88 -3.74 17.37
C GLU A 72 3.48 -3.34 17.88
N GLN A 73 2.78 -2.44 17.18
CA GLN A 73 1.40 -2.10 17.54
C GLN A 73 0.47 -3.31 17.54
N ILE A 74 0.65 -4.23 16.58
CA ILE A 74 -0.13 -5.46 16.46
C ILE A 74 0.19 -6.42 17.62
N ASP A 75 1.47 -6.56 17.97
CA ASP A 75 1.93 -7.44 19.06
C ASP A 75 1.46 -6.94 20.43
N LEU A 76 1.44 -5.63 20.65
CA LEU A 76 0.97 -5.00 21.89
C LEU A 76 -0.55 -4.87 21.98
N ALA A 77 -1.29 -5.24 20.93
CA ALA A 77 -2.73 -5.11 20.92
C ALA A 77 -3.37 -6.05 21.97
N PRO A 78 -4.28 -5.56 22.83
CA PRO A 78 -4.90 -6.39 23.86
C PRO A 78 -5.81 -7.49 23.29
N ALA A 79 -6.22 -7.39 22.03
CA ALA A 79 -7.01 -8.40 21.34
C ALA A 79 -6.80 -8.33 19.82
N PRO A 80 -6.95 -9.46 19.09
CA PRO A 80 -6.92 -9.49 17.63
C PRO A 80 -7.98 -8.59 17.00
N ARG A 81 -7.60 -7.86 15.95
CA ARG A 81 -8.46 -6.89 15.25
C ARG A 81 -8.61 -7.25 13.78
N ARG A 82 -9.70 -6.77 13.17
CA ARG A 82 -9.88 -6.81 11.73
C ARG A 82 -8.80 -6.00 11.03
N PRO A 83 -8.35 -6.38 9.83
CA PRO A 83 -7.27 -5.64 9.19
C PRO A 83 -7.69 -4.24 8.75
N SER A 84 -8.98 -4.03 8.41
CA SER A 84 -9.51 -2.68 8.15
C SER A 84 -9.37 -1.74 9.35
N SER A 85 -9.40 -2.25 10.58
CA SER A 85 -9.12 -1.44 11.78
C SER A 85 -7.65 -1.05 11.89
N TRP A 86 -6.73 -1.88 11.41
CA TRP A 86 -5.30 -1.56 11.40
C TRP A 86 -4.99 -0.52 10.34
N VAL A 87 -5.58 -0.68 9.15
CA VAL A 87 -5.51 0.30 8.06
C VAL A 87 -6.04 1.65 8.52
N SER A 88 -7.27 1.72 9.06
CA SER A 88 -7.87 3.01 9.43
C SER A 88 -7.12 3.75 10.53
N ARG A 89 -6.56 3.03 11.51
CA ARG A 89 -5.74 3.64 12.59
C ARG A 89 -4.39 4.16 12.10
N ASN A 90 -3.81 3.51 11.09
CA ASN A 90 -2.47 3.84 10.61
C ASN A 90 -2.47 4.65 9.29
N ALA A 91 -3.63 4.89 8.68
CA ALA A 91 -3.80 5.75 7.52
C ALA A 91 -3.62 7.23 7.90
N ASN A 92 -2.38 7.64 8.15
CA ASN A 92 -2.04 8.97 8.61
C ASN A 92 -0.73 9.48 7.99
N GLY A 93 -0.47 10.78 8.18
CA GLY A 93 0.70 11.45 7.63
C GLY A 93 2.03 10.91 8.15
N ALA A 94 2.10 10.46 9.41
CA ALA A 94 3.33 9.93 9.98
C ALA A 94 3.78 8.64 9.29
N LEU A 95 2.84 7.73 9.00
CA LEU A 95 3.15 6.52 8.25
C LEU A 95 3.62 6.84 6.82
N ARG A 96 2.94 7.77 6.15
CA ARG A 96 3.34 8.25 4.82
C ARG A 96 4.76 8.82 4.84
N GLU A 97 5.06 9.72 5.77
CA GLU A 97 6.37 10.34 5.92
C GLU A 97 7.46 9.29 6.18
N GLY A 98 7.20 8.29 7.03
CA GLY A 98 8.13 7.20 7.30
C GLY A 98 8.48 6.40 6.04
N VAL A 99 7.48 6.05 5.21
CA VAL A 99 7.72 5.33 3.96
C VAL A 99 8.51 6.17 2.96
N LEU A 100 8.14 7.45 2.80
CA LEU A 100 8.84 8.37 1.90
C LEU A 100 10.27 8.63 2.37
N ALA A 101 10.51 8.73 3.68
CA ALA A 101 11.85 8.82 4.26
C ALA A 101 12.67 7.54 3.97
N GLY A 102 12.05 6.36 4.00
CA GLY A 102 12.70 5.12 3.58
C GLY A 102 13.14 5.14 2.10
N LEU A 103 12.31 5.69 1.21
CA LEU A 103 12.69 5.91 -0.20
C LEU A 103 13.84 6.92 -0.35
N VAL A 104 13.87 7.96 0.47
CA VAL A 104 14.99 8.93 0.53
C VAL A 104 16.28 8.26 1.00
N GLY A 105 16.22 7.46 2.07
CA GLY A 105 17.37 6.72 2.60
C GLY A 105 17.96 5.73 1.59
N ARG A 106 17.14 5.24 0.66
CA ARG A 106 17.55 4.39 -0.47
C ARG A 106 18.03 5.16 -1.69
N GLY A 107 17.99 6.50 -1.66
CA GLY A 107 18.42 7.36 -2.75
C GLY A 107 17.48 7.37 -3.97
N LEU A 108 16.24 6.91 -3.83
CA LEU A 108 15.27 6.82 -4.93
C LEU A 108 14.57 8.15 -5.19
N VAL A 109 14.33 8.90 -4.12
CA VAL A 109 13.73 10.23 -4.16
C VAL A 109 14.52 11.19 -3.28
N THR A 110 14.36 12.49 -3.48
CA THR A 110 14.91 13.52 -2.58
C THR A 110 13.79 14.19 -1.81
N ARG A 111 14.01 14.65 -0.58
CA ARG A 111 13.03 15.47 0.15
C ARG A 111 13.30 16.95 -0.15
N GLN A 112 12.29 17.64 -0.66
CA GLN A 112 12.32 19.10 -0.87
C GLN A 112 11.23 19.76 -0.03
N GLU A 113 11.61 20.72 0.80
CA GLU A 113 10.67 21.52 1.57
C GLU A 113 10.32 22.80 0.81
N HIS A 114 9.03 22.97 0.50
CA HIS A 114 8.50 24.21 -0.05
C HIS A 114 7.69 24.95 1.01
N ARG A 115 7.78 26.28 1.04
CA ARG A 115 6.86 27.11 1.83
C ARG A 115 5.85 27.74 0.89
N VAL A 116 4.57 27.39 1.02
CA VAL A 116 3.49 28.10 0.33
C VAL A 116 3.13 29.32 1.18
N LEU A 117 3.32 30.53 0.63
CA LEU A 117 3.07 31.82 1.30
C LEU A 117 3.77 31.98 2.68
N GLY A 118 4.94 31.37 2.88
CA GLY A 118 5.73 31.50 4.10
C GLY A 118 5.20 30.75 5.33
N ILE A 119 3.98 30.20 5.29
CA ILE A 119 3.28 29.69 6.48
C ILE A 119 3.00 28.18 6.38
N PHE A 120 2.80 27.63 5.18
CA PHE A 120 2.47 26.21 5.00
C PHE A 120 3.65 25.44 4.39
N PRO A 121 4.40 24.65 5.18
CA PRO A 121 5.39 23.73 4.63
C PRO A 121 4.68 22.63 3.82
N SER A 122 5.00 22.54 2.53
CA SER A 122 4.67 21.42 1.66
C SER A 122 5.95 20.68 1.34
N ALA A 123 6.06 19.43 1.76
CA ALA A 123 7.14 18.56 1.29
C ALA A 123 6.80 18.00 -0.11
N ARG A 124 7.82 17.86 -0.95
CA ARG A 124 7.78 17.12 -2.21
C ARG A 124 8.90 16.09 -2.20
N TRP A 125 8.67 15.00 -2.92
CA TRP A 125 9.63 13.90 -3.02
C TRP A 125 10.04 13.62 -4.47
N PRO A 126 10.66 14.59 -5.17
CA PRO A 126 11.00 14.40 -6.57
C PRO A 126 11.95 13.24 -6.74
N GLU A 127 11.74 12.53 -7.85
CA GLU A 127 12.50 11.34 -8.20
C GLU A 127 13.97 11.70 -8.41
N ARG A 128 14.86 10.94 -7.76
CA ARG A 128 16.31 11.12 -7.89
C ARG A 128 16.87 10.19 -8.97
N ASP A 129 16.38 8.96 -8.99
CA ASP A 129 16.71 7.94 -9.98
C ASP A 129 15.43 7.30 -10.50
N ALA A 130 15.14 7.53 -11.78
CA ALA A 130 13.96 6.99 -12.44
C ALA A 130 14.08 5.51 -12.81
N GLY A 131 15.29 4.93 -12.74
CA GLY A 131 15.55 3.54 -13.11
C GLY A 131 14.69 2.55 -12.30
N PRO A 132 14.71 2.58 -10.96
CA PRO A 132 13.93 1.67 -10.12
C PRO A 132 12.42 1.77 -10.32
N ALA A 133 11.86 2.98 -10.45
CA ALA A 133 10.43 3.14 -10.72
C ALA A 133 10.04 2.67 -12.12
N LYS A 134 10.87 2.96 -13.13
CA LYS A 134 10.68 2.49 -14.51
C LYS A 134 10.75 0.96 -14.59
N LEU A 135 11.72 0.35 -13.91
CA LEU A 135 11.86 -1.10 -13.83
C LEU A 135 10.64 -1.73 -13.17
N LEU A 136 10.20 -1.21 -12.03
CA LEU A 136 9.01 -1.69 -11.33
C LEU A 136 7.75 -1.56 -12.20
N ARG A 137 7.58 -0.44 -12.91
CA ARG A 137 6.47 -0.27 -13.88
C ARG A 137 6.56 -1.27 -15.03
N GLY A 138 7.77 -1.54 -15.54
CA GLY A 138 7.98 -2.58 -16.56
C GLY A 138 7.56 -3.95 -16.06
N GLU A 139 8.11 -4.40 -14.93
CA GLU A 139 7.83 -5.71 -14.35
C GLU A 139 6.33 -5.91 -14.03
N ILE A 140 5.62 -4.87 -13.56
CA ILE A 140 4.17 -4.94 -13.32
C ILE A 140 3.38 -4.87 -14.65
N GLY A 141 3.84 -4.06 -15.60
CA GLY A 141 3.26 -3.97 -16.94
C GLY A 141 3.32 -5.30 -17.68
N ASP A 142 4.43 -6.02 -17.59
CA ASP A 142 4.62 -7.33 -18.22
C ASP A 142 3.63 -8.37 -17.65
N VAL A 143 3.39 -8.36 -16.34
CA VAL A 143 2.38 -9.21 -15.70
C VAL A 143 0.97 -8.86 -16.19
N LEU A 144 0.64 -7.56 -16.27
CA LEU A 144 -0.70 -7.10 -16.62
C LEU A 144 -1.04 -7.25 -18.10
N HIS A 145 -0.07 -7.04 -18.98
CA HIS A 145 -0.31 -6.88 -20.43
C HIS A 145 0.33 -7.97 -21.28
N LEU A 146 1.41 -8.60 -20.81
CA LEU A 146 2.14 -9.62 -21.56
C LEU A 146 1.96 -11.03 -20.99
N GLY A 147 1.20 -11.18 -19.89
CA GLY A 147 0.93 -12.47 -19.27
C GLY A 147 2.14 -13.09 -18.57
N ALA A 148 3.14 -12.29 -18.17
CA ALA A 148 4.29 -12.78 -17.44
C ALA A 148 3.87 -13.41 -16.10
N ALA A 149 4.56 -14.49 -15.68
CA ALA A 149 4.28 -15.17 -14.43
C ALA A 149 4.58 -14.23 -13.24
N PRO A 150 3.58 -13.95 -12.36
CA PRO A 150 3.75 -12.97 -11.31
C PRO A 150 4.41 -13.58 -10.05
N SER A 151 5.22 -12.77 -9.37
CA SER A 151 5.70 -13.07 -8.02
C SER A 151 4.69 -12.70 -6.93
N PRO A 152 4.83 -13.23 -5.70
CA PRO A 152 4.07 -12.81 -4.51
C PRO A 152 3.92 -11.32 -4.32
N PHE A 153 5.04 -10.65 -4.47
CA PHE A 153 5.13 -9.21 -4.34
C PHE A 153 4.31 -8.49 -5.41
N GLN A 154 4.42 -8.91 -6.67
CA GLN A 154 3.71 -8.30 -7.79
C GLN A 154 2.20 -8.51 -7.68
N VAL A 155 1.73 -9.71 -7.30
CA VAL A 155 0.30 -9.97 -7.08
C VAL A 155 -0.24 -9.06 -5.97
N ALA A 156 0.48 -8.97 -4.84
CA ALA A 156 0.07 -8.11 -3.74
C ALA A 156 0.01 -6.63 -4.13
N LEU A 157 1.00 -6.15 -4.90
CA LEU A 157 1.05 -4.78 -5.39
C LEU A 157 -0.07 -4.48 -6.38
N ILE A 158 -0.34 -5.38 -7.33
CA ILE A 158 -1.44 -5.26 -8.30
C ILE A 158 -2.78 -5.23 -7.56
N GLY A 159 -3.01 -6.17 -6.65
CA GLY A 159 -4.24 -6.22 -5.88
C GLY A 159 -4.43 -5.00 -4.99
N LEU A 160 -3.36 -4.45 -4.43
CA LEU A 160 -3.40 -3.19 -3.68
C LEU A 160 -3.76 -1.99 -4.57
N LEU A 161 -3.15 -1.88 -5.75
CA LEU A 161 -3.44 -0.81 -6.71
C LEU A 161 -4.89 -0.89 -7.22
N GLU A 162 -5.41 -2.11 -7.42
CA GLU A 162 -6.82 -2.34 -7.77
C GLU A 162 -7.75 -1.94 -6.61
N ALA A 163 -7.43 -2.36 -5.38
CA ALA A 163 -8.16 -2.02 -4.15
C ALA A 163 -8.30 -0.50 -3.95
N THR A 164 -7.22 0.24 -4.22
CA THR A 164 -7.20 1.70 -4.07
C THR A 164 -7.72 2.43 -5.30
N GLY A 165 -8.06 1.71 -6.38
CA GLY A 165 -8.56 2.27 -7.63
C GLY A 165 -7.51 3.04 -8.43
N THR A 166 -6.23 2.74 -8.21
CA THR A 166 -5.09 3.44 -8.82
C THR A 166 -4.45 2.66 -9.97
N LEU A 167 -4.74 1.36 -10.10
CA LEU A 167 -4.17 0.49 -11.14
C LEU A 167 -4.33 1.07 -12.55
N ARG A 168 -5.55 1.45 -12.92
CA ARG A 168 -5.84 2.04 -14.24
C ARG A 168 -5.11 3.37 -14.47
N GLY A 169 -4.96 4.18 -13.42
CA GLY A 169 -4.24 5.45 -13.51
C GLY A 169 -2.75 5.27 -13.82
N GLN A 170 -2.17 4.18 -13.31
CA GLN A 170 -0.74 3.90 -13.46
C GLN A 170 -0.39 3.06 -14.70
N PHE A 171 -1.29 2.17 -15.13
CA PHE A 171 -1.02 1.17 -16.17
C PHE A 171 -1.99 1.21 -17.36
N GLY A 172 -2.92 2.17 -17.39
CA GLY A 172 -3.90 2.30 -18.46
C GLY A 172 -5.02 1.25 -18.38
N LYS A 173 -5.62 0.92 -19.53
CA LYS A 173 -6.66 -0.11 -19.59
C LYS A 173 -6.02 -1.48 -19.32
N VAL A 174 -6.51 -2.16 -18.29
CA VAL A 174 -6.12 -3.53 -17.93
C VAL A 174 -7.33 -4.46 -18.07
N ASP A 175 -7.09 -5.72 -18.39
CA ASP A 175 -8.14 -6.74 -18.38
C ASP A 175 -8.55 -7.06 -16.92
N ARG A 176 -9.82 -6.78 -16.61
CA ARG A 176 -10.37 -7.02 -15.27
C ARG A 176 -10.45 -8.50 -14.92
N GLN A 177 -10.66 -9.38 -15.90
CA GLN A 177 -10.72 -10.82 -15.65
C GLN A 177 -9.34 -11.34 -15.27
N HIS A 178 -8.31 -10.92 -16.00
CA HIS A 178 -6.92 -11.21 -15.67
C HIS A 178 -6.52 -10.68 -14.30
N VAL A 179 -6.78 -9.39 -14.01
CA VAL A 179 -6.49 -8.81 -12.68
C VAL A 179 -7.21 -9.59 -11.57
N LYS A 180 -8.48 -9.93 -11.78
CA LYS A 180 -9.25 -10.72 -10.81
C LYS A 180 -8.63 -12.11 -10.62
N ALA A 181 -8.25 -12.80 -11.68
CA ALA A 181 -7.61 -14.11 -11.61
C ALA A 181 -6.27 -14.08 -10.85
N LEU A 182 -5.48 -13.01 -11.03
CA LEU A 182 -4.26 -12.77 -10.26
C LEU A 182 -4.55 -12.62 -8.76
N THR A 183 -5.62 -11.88 -8.42
CA THR A 183 -5.93 -11.51 -7.02
C THR A 183 -6.83 -12.48 -6.27
N ASP A 184 -7.59 -13.33 -6.97
CA ASP A 184 -8.49 -14.33 -6.40
C ASP A 184 -7.76 -15.63 -6.00
N GLY A 185 -6.50 -15.78 -6.38
CA GLY A 185 -5.64 -16.90 -5.96
C GLY A 185 -5.50 -16.99 -4.44
N ASP A 186 -5.53 -18.22 -3.93
CA ASP A 186 -5.71 -18.57 -2.50
C ASP A 186 -4.50 -18.28 -1.59
N TRP A 187 -3.59 -17.40 -2.00
CA TRP A 187 -2.27 -17.28 -1.36
C TRP A 187 -1.87 -15.87 -0.92
N VAL A 188 -2.69 -14.84 -1.17
CA VAL A 188 -2.62 -13.53 -0.47
C VAL A 188 -4.04 -12.97 -0.18
N ALA A 189 -5.02 -13.86 0.01
CA ALA A 189 -6.42 -13.50 0.17
C ALA A 189 -6.75 -12.81 1.50
N GLY A 190 -5.89 -12.87 2.52
CA GLY A 190 -6.13 -12.21 3.81
C GLY A 190 -5.72 -10.73 3.85
N ALA A 191 -4.49 -10.44 3.43
CA ALA A 191 -3.91 -9.10 3.55
C ALA A 191 -4.42 -8.13 2.49
N VAL A 192 -4.46 -8.56 1.22
CA VAL A 192 -4.86 -7.72 0.10
C VAL A 192 -6.37 -7.49 0.10
N LYS A 193 -7.20 -8.51 0.35
CA LYS A 193 -8.67 -8.33 0.41
C LYS A 193 -9.10 -7.37 1.52
N SER A 194 -8.31 -7.24 2.58
CA SER A 194 -8.67 -6.35 3.69
C SER A 194 -8.49 -4.86 3.39
N VAL A 195 -7.58 -4.53 2.47
CA VAL A 195 -7.44 -3.17 1.94
C VAL A 195 -8.60 -2.85 0.99
N VAL A 196 -9.06 -3.85 0.21
CA VAL A 196 -10.25 -3.74 -0.66
C VAL A 196 -11.54 -3.53 0.13
N GLN A 197 -11.75 -4.27 1.22
CA GLN A 197 -13.00 -4.24 2.00
C GLN A 197 -13.24 -2.95 2.80
N SER A 198 -12.24 -2.08 2.93
CA SER A 198 -12.37 -0.81 3.66
C SER A 198 -13.18 0.25 2.88
N ARG A 199 -13.53 0.02 1.60
CA ARG A 199 -14.37 0.94 0.81
C ARG A 199 -15.88 0.65 0.84
N GLN A 200 -16.33 -0.50 1.34
CA GLN A 200 -17.77 -0.85 1.31
C GLN A 200 -18.59 -0.33 2.50
N THR A 201 -17.98 0.12 3.60
CA THR A 201 -18.73 0.53 4.81
C THR A 201 -19.08 2.02 4.87
N ALA A 202 -18.74 2.82 3.86
CA ALA A 202 -19.16 4.23 3.78
C ALA A 202 -20.48 4.45 3.00
N ALA A 203 -20.99 3.43 2.29
CA ALA A 203 -22.19 3.57 1.45
C ALA A 203 -23.49 3.06 2.11
N THR A 204 -23.44 2.36 3.24
CA THR A 204 -24.63 1.76 3.88
C THR A 204 -25.10 2.48 5.15
N ALA A 205 -24.45 3.59 5.55
CA ALA A 205 -24.84 4.37 6.72
C ALA A 205 -25.79 5.56 6.42
N GLY A 206 -26.20 5.76 5.17
CA GLY A 206 -27.08 6.86 4.75
C GLY A 206 -28.55 6.51 4.52
N GLY A 207 -28.95 5.24 4.68
CA GLY A 207 -30.31 4.77 4.39
C GLY A 207 -31.09 4.42 5.64
N GLY A 208 -31.22 5.37 6.58
CA GLY A 208 -32.00 5.20 7.80
C GLY A 208 -33.15 6.20 7.89
N ALA A 209 -34.37 5.67 7.77
CA ALA A 209 -35.60 6.16 8.40
C ALA A 209 -36.21 7.51 7.95
N ALA A 210 -37.31 7.41 7.20
CA ALA A 210 -38.48 8.26 7.37
C ALA A 210 -39.74 7.44 7.03
N GLY A 211 -40.26 6.76 8.05
CA GLY A 211 -41.64 6.28 8.10
C GLY A 211 -42.31 6.97 9.29
N GLY A 212 -43.44 7.63 9.03
CA GLY A 212 -44.24 8.41 9.97
C GLY A 212 -45.18 9.32 9.21
#